data_AF-A0A0K8J6A3-F1
#
_entry.id   AF-A0A0K8J6A3-F1
#
_cell.length_a   1.000
_cell.length_b   1.000
_cell.length_c   1.000
_cell.angle_alpha   90.00
_cell.angle_beta   90.00
_cell.angle_gamma   90.00
#
_symmetry.space_group_name_H-M   'P 1'
#
loop_
_entity.id
_entity.type
_entity.pdbx_description
1 polymer ?
#
loop_
_entity_poly.entity_id
_entity_poly.type
_entity_poly.pdbx_seq_one_letter_code
_entity_poly.pdbx_strand_id
1 'polypeptide(L)'
;MYIYINIVSNKILKGEVSNPHAEGCELMYKSNNTQYFRVQKETENVVSDIIHSVYNALSEKGYNPVNQLVGYVMSGDPTYITSHKGARSLIMKVERDEIIEELLRYYINYKIK
;
A
#
# COMPACT_ATOMS: atom_id res chain seq x y z
N MET A 1 -6.38 4.81 -2.40
CA MET A 1 -7.71 5.37 -2.04
C MET A 1 -7.99 5.24 -0.55
N TYR A 2 -7.77 4.08 0.06
CA TYR A 2 -7.93 3.86 1.52
C TYR A 2 -7.05 4.74 2.41
N ILE A 3 -5.80 5.00 2.02
CA ILE A 3 -4.93 5.95 2.74
C ILE A 3 -5.51 7.38 2.72
N TYR A 4 -6.01 7.84 1.56
CA TYR A 4 -6.60 9.17 1.45
C TYR A 4 -7.86 9.29 2.34
N ILE A 5 -8.71 8.25 2.35
CA ILE A 5 -9.90 8.19 3.19
C ILE A 5 -9.53 8.21 4.69
N ASN A 6 -8.50 7.46 5.11
CA ASN A 6 -8.06 7.45 6.51
C ASN A 6 -7.44 8.78 6.94
N ILE A 7 -6.63 9.41 6.09
CA ILE A 7 -6.04 10.72 6.37
C ILE A 7 -7.11 11.81 6.44
N VAL A 8 -8.05 11.81 5.49
CA VAL A 8 -9.17 12.78 5.47
C VAL A 8 -10.07 12.57 6.68
N SER A 9 -10.40 11.32 7.02
CA SER A 9 -11.17 11.00 8.23
C SER A 9 -10.47 11.49 9.51
N ASN A 10 -9.14 11.33 9.61
CA ASN A 10 -8.38 11.78 10.78
C ASN A 10 -8.34 13.31 10.90
N LYS A 11 -8.26 14.03 9.76
CA LYS A 11 -8.32 15.50 9.72
C LYS A 11 -9.70 16.07 10.07
N ILE A 12 -10.77 15.41 9.62
CA ILE A 12 -12.15 15.76 9.98
C ILE A 12 -12.36 15.55 11.49
N LEU A 13 -11.89 14.43 12.05
CA LEU A 13 -11.97 14.15 13.49
C LEU A 13 -11.19 15.16 14.36
N LYS A 14 -10.11 15.74 13.82
CA LYS A 14 -9.31 16.78 14.49
C LYS A 14 -9.81 18.21 14.25
N GLY A 15 -10.88 18.39 13.47
CA GLY A 15 -11.45 19.71 13.18
C GLY A 15 -10.58 20.60 12.29
N GLU A 16 -9.55 20.04 11.64
CA GLU A 16 -8.61 20.78 10.78
C GLU A 16 -9.19 21.06 9.39
N VAL A 17 -10.25 20.35 9.01
CA VAL A 17 -10.97 20.49 7.73
C VAL A 17 -12.46 20.24 7.97
N SER A 18 -13.31 21.18 7.54
CA SER A 18 -14.77 21.05 7.64
C SER A 18 -15.34 20.08 6.58
N ASN A 19 -16.20 19.15 6.99
CA ASN A 19 -16.91 18.24 6.10
C ASN A 19 -18.10 18.98 5.42
N PRO A 20 -18.14 19.12 4.09
CA PRO A 20 -19.21 19.84 3.39
C PRO A 20 -20.56 19.08 3.32
N HIS A 21 -20.70 17.92 3.97
CA HIS A 21 -21.90 17.07 3.84
C HIS A 21 -22.52 16.58 5.17
N ALA A 22 -22.20 17.22 6.30
CA ALA A 22 -22.62 16.77 7.62
C ALA A 22 -23.96 17.40 8.09
N GLU A 23 -25.01 17.32 7.30
CA GLU A 23 -26.39 17.37 7.82
C GLU A 23 -27.06 16.02 7.59
N GLY A 24 -27.20 15.23 8.66
CA GLY A 24 -28.17 14.14 8.72
C GLY A 24 -27.65 12.76 9.13
N CYS A 25 -28.22 12.26 10.24
CA CYS A 25 -28.32 10.86 10.71
C CYS A 25 -27.12 10.24 11.45
N GLU A 26 -27.21 10.33 12.77
CA GLU A 26 -26.47 9.58 13.78
C GLU A 26 -27.15 8.23 14.06
N LEU A 27 -26.47 7.09 13.87
CA LEU A 27 -26.79 5.82 14.55
C LEU A 27 -25.55 4.91 14.74
N MET A 28 -25.15 4.82 16.01
CA MET A 28 -24.59 3.69 16.80
C MET A 28 -23.41 2.85 16.27
N TYR A 29 -22.25 3.01 16.91
CA TYR A 29 -21.08 2.13 16.82
C TYR A 29 -21.11 1.05 17.91
N LYS A 30 -21.04 -0.23 17.52
CA LYS A 30 -20.98 -1.39 18.43
C LYS A 30 -19.52 -1.88 18.52
N SER A 31 -18.98 -1.88 19.73
CA SER A 31 -17.58 -2.21 20.05
C SER A 31 -17.23 -3.67 19.76
N ASN A 32 -16.10 -3.92 19.07
CA ASN A 32 -15.45 -5.22 18.99
C ASN A 32 -13.93 -5.04 19.15
N ASN A 33 -13.44 -5.42 20.33
CA ASN A 33 -12.01 -5.53 20.64
C ASN A 33 -11.32 -6.48 19.64
N THR A 34 -10.41 -5.94 18.83
CA THR A 34 -9.46 -6.76 18.06
C THR A 34 -8.09 -6.67 18.70
N GLN A 35 -7.55 -7.83 19.05
CA GLN A 35 -6.23 -7.99 19.64
C GLN A 35 -5.16 -7.58 18.62
N TYR A 36 -4.47 -6.48 18.87
CA TYR A 36 -3.26 -6.08 18.16
C TYR A 36 -2.11 -7.00 18.57
N PHE A 37 -1.88 -8.10 17.86
CA PHE A 37 -0.73 -8.96 18.10
C PHE A 37 -0.03 -9.36 16.80
N ARG A 38 1.23 -8.90 16.63
CA ARG A 38 2.30 -9.44 15.77
C ARG A 38 2.12 -9.52 14.25
N VAL A 39 1.03 -9.05 13.65
CA VAL A 39 0.85 -9.14 12.18
C VAL A 39 1.82 -8.24 11.39
N GLN A 40 2.09 -7.01 11.85
CA GLN A 40 2.83 -6.00 11.06
C GLN A 40 4.22 -6.46 10.59
N LYS A 41 5.01 -7.11 11.47
CA LYS A 41 6.40 -7.46 11.13
C LYS A 41 6.50 -8.62 10.14
N GLU A 42 5.53 -9.53 10.14
CA GLU A 42 5.46 -10.61 9.16
C GLU A 42 5.06 -10.06 7.79
N THR A 43 4.07 -9.16 7.75
CA THR A 43 3.61 -8.53 6.49
C THR A 43 4.71 -7.72 5.81
N GLU A 44 5.50 -6.93 6.55
CA GLU A 44 6.62 -6.15 5.99
C GLU A 44 7.64 -7.01 5.24
N ASN A 45 8.02 -8.16 5.82
CA ASN A 45 8.95 -9.08 5.16
C ASN A 45 8.36 -9.64 3.87
N VAL A 46 7.06 -9.96 3.87
CA VAL A 46 6.36 -10.50 2.69
C VAL A 46 6.32 -9.48 1.55
N VAL A 47 6.02 -8.21 1.83
CA VAL A 47 5.97 -7.16 0.81
C VAL A 47 7.34 -6.93 0.19
N SER A 48 8.39 -6.82 1.01
CA SER A 48 9.77 -6.66 0.55
C SER A 48 10.22 -7.81 -0.36
N ASP A 49 9.96 -9.05 0.04
CA ASP A 49 10.34 -10.25 -0.72
C ASP A 49 9.64 -10.32 -2.09
N ILE A 50 8.36 -9.92 -2.14
CA ILE A 50 7.59 -9.86 -3.38
C ILE A 50 8.14 -8.76 -4.30
N ILE A 51 8.40 -7.56 -3.79
CA ILE A 51 9.00 -6.46 -4.57
C ILE A 51 10.36 -6.91 -5.13
N HIS A 52 11.19 -7.57 -4.33
CA HIS A 52 12.49 -8.08 -4.75
C HIS A 52 12.37 -9.12 -5.88
N SER A 53 11.44 -10.07 -5.74
CA SER A 53 11.16 -11.10 -6.74
C SER A 53 10.70 -10.49 -8.08
N VAL A 54 9.81 -9.50 -8.00
CA VAL A 54 9.30 -8.77 -9.18
C VAL A 54 10.41 -7.96 -9.84
N TYR A 55 11.24 -7.28 -9.06
CA TYR A 55 12.39 -6.53 -9.56
C TYR A 55 13.33 -7.42 -10.38
N ASN A 56 13.67 -8.60 -9.85
CA ASN A 56 14.54 -9.55 -10.54
C ASN A 56 13.90 -10.06 -11.84
N ALA A 57 12.62 -10.41 -11.81
CA ALA A 57 11.91 -10.86 -12.99
C ALA A 57 11.82 -9.79 -14.10
N LEU A 58 11.63 -8.53 -13.73
CA LEU A 58 11.63 -7.39 -14.66
C LEU A 58 13.03 -7.17 -15.26
N SER A 59 14.06 -7.21 -14.41
CA SER A 59 15.46 -7.03 -14.82
C SER A 59 15.92 -8.10 -15.80
N GLU A 60 15.61 -9.37 -15.53
CA GLU A 60 15.95 -10.50 -16.42
C GLU A 60 15.28 -10.41 -17.79
N LYS A 61 14.10 -9.79 -17.86
CA LYS A 61 13.39 -9.57 -19.13
C LYS A 61 13.85 -8.30 -19.86
N GLY A 62 14.74 -7.51 -19.26
CA GLY A 62 15.25 -6.27 -19.85
C GLY A 62 14.29 -5.08 -19.71
N TYR A 63 13.31 -5.15 -18.81
CA TYR A 63 12.48 -3.99 -18.48
C TYR A 63 13.20 -3.11 -17.45
N ASN A 64 12.88 -1.82 -17.42
CA ASN A 64 13.26 -0.96 -16.30
C ASN A 64 12.34 -1.26 -15.10
N PRO A 65 12.85 -1.90 -14.03
CA PRO A 65 11.97 -2.38 -12.96
C PRO A 65 11.28 -1.25 -12.20
N VAL A 66 11.98 -0.12 -12.01
CA VAL A 66 11.45 1.04 -11.28
C VAL A 66 10.27 1.64 -12.02
N ASN A 67 10.40 1.90 -13.33
CA ASN A 67 9.32 2.48 -14.13
C ASN A 67 8.07 1.59 -14.15
N GLN A 68 8.27 0.27 -14.24
CA GLN A 68 7.18 -0.71 -14.27
C GLN A 68 6.47 -0.83 -12.91
N LEU A 69 7.24 -0.88 -11.82
CA LEU A 69 6.67 -0.88 -10.47
C LEU A 69 5.90 0.41 -10.18
N VAL A 70 6.43 1.58 -10.57
CA VAL A 70 5.71 2.87 -10.47
C VAL A 70 4.42 2.84 -11.29
N GLY A 71 4.47 2.37 -12.53
CA GLY A 71 3.30 2.23 -13.39
C GLY A 71 2.22 1.35 -12.76
N TYR A 72 2.60 0.19 -12.23
CA TYR A 72 1.69 -0.72 -11.51
C TYR A 72 1.11 -0.09 -10.25
N VAL A 73 1.93 0.51 -9.38
CA VAL A 73 1.46 1.08 -8.11
C VAL A 73 0.44 2.21 -8.36
N MET A 74 0.70 3.07 -9.34
CA MET A 74 -0.18 4.21 -9.68
C MET A 74 -1.48 3.77 -10.36
N SER A 75 -1.39 2.89 -11.37
CA SER A 75 -2.56 2.49 -12.18
C SER A 75 -3.34 1.32 -11.57
N GLY A 76 -2.63 0.36 -10.97
CA GLY A 76 -3.15 -0.95 -10.59
C GLY A 76 -3.26 -1.93 -11.74
N ASP A 77 -2.78 -1.57 -12.94
CA ASP A 77 -2.82 -2.44 -14.09
C ASP A 77 -1.66 -3.47 -14.05
N PRO A 78 -1.94 -4.77 -13.93
CA PRO A 78 -0.90 -5.81 -13.89
C PRO A 78 -0.13 -5.98 -15.21
N THR A 79 -0.53 -5.32 -16.31
CA THR A 79 0.20 -5.38 -17.60
C THR A 79 1.61 -4.78 -17.51
N TYR A 80 1.84 -3.83 -16.61
CA TYR A 80 3.17 -3.27 -16.32
C TYR A 80 4.16 -4.32 -15.78
N ILE A 81 3.66 -5.41 -15.18
CA ILE A 81 4.48 -6.44 -14.57
C ILE A 81 4.54 -7.66 -15.49
N THR A 82 5.73 -8.18 -15.74
CA THR A 82 5.92 -9.39 -16.57
C THR A 82 5.31 -10.64 -15.91
N SER A 83 4.83 -11.59 -16.71
CA SER A 83 4.44 -12.92 -16.21
C SER A 83 5.63 -13.83 -15.90
N HIS A 84 6.84 -13.43 -16.27
CA HIS A 84 8.08 -14.20 -16.01
C HIS A 84 8.21 -14.53 -14.52
N LYS A 85 8.58 -15.79 -14.23
CA LYS A 85 8.71 -16.33 -12.86
C LYS A 85 7.48 -16.11 -11.95
N GLY A 86 6.30 -15.92 -12.52
CA GLY A 86 5.08 -15.67 -11.75
C GLY A 86 5.02 -14.30 -11.09
N ALA A 87 5.88 -13.35 -11.47
CA ALA A 87 5.97 -12.02 -10.84
C ALA A 87 4.64 -11.28 -10.82
N ARG A 88 3.89 -11.30 -11.94
CA ARG A 88 2.54 -10.71 -12.01
C ARG A 88 1.58 -11.28 -10.96
N SER A 89 1.56 -12.59 -10.78
CA SER A 89 0.69 -13.22 -9.78
C SER A 89 1.15 -12.98 -8.35
N LEU A 90 2.45 -12.79 -8.13
CA LEU A 90 2.99 -12.48 -6.81
C LEU A 90 2.58 -11.08 -6.36
N ILE A 91 2.78 -10.07 -7.20
CA ILE A 91 2.51 -8.68 -6.82
C ILE A 91 1.02 -8.39 -6.63
N MET A 92 0.14 -9.12 -7.34
CA MET A 92 -1.31 -9.03 -7.17
C MET A 92 -1.83 -9.62 -5.84
N LYS A 93 -0.99 -10.29 -5.05
CA LYS A 93 -1.35 -10.78 -3.71
C LYS A 93 -1.19 -9.71 -2.63
N VAL A 94 -0.57 -8.60 -2.97
CA VAL A 94 -0.26 -7.51 -2.05
C VAL A 94 -1.10 -6.30 -2.44
N GLU A 95 -1.67 -5.63 -1.46
CA GLU A 95 -2.41 -4.40 -1.70
C GLU A 95 -1.44 -3.26 -2.08
N ARG A 96 -1.87 -2.39 -3.00
CA ARG A 96 -0.97 -1.36 -3.56
C ARG A 96 -0.54 -0.33 -2.53
N ASP A 97 -1.40 -0.04 -1.56
CA ASP A 97 -1.08 0.86 -0.46
C ASP A 97 -0.04 0.27 0.49
N GLU A 98 -0.04 -1.04 0.73
CA GLU A 98 1.03 -1.72 1.48
C GLU A 98 2.40 -1.57 0.79
N ILE A 99 2.44 -1.66 -0.54
CA ILE A 99 3.67 -1.42 -1.32
C ILE A 99 4.17 0.02 -1.12
N ILE A 100 3.26 1.01 -1.18
CA ILE A 100 3.64 2.43 -1.01
C ILE A 100 4.11 2.69 0.43
N GLU A 101 3.41 2.14 1.42
CA GLU A 101 3.75 2.27 2.83
C GLU A 101 5.15 1.69 3.11
N GLU A 102 5.44 0.50 2.57
CA GLU A 102 6.76 -0.14 2.65
C GLU A 102 7.87 0.76 2.10
N LEU A 103 7.68 1.27 0.88
CA LEU A 103 8.67 2.14 0.22
C LEU A 103 8.92 3.43 1.00
N LEU A 104 7.87 4.07 1.53
CA LEU A 104 7.99 5.29 2.32
C LEU A 104 8.66 5.03 3.67
N ARG A 105 8.30 3.93 4.34
CA ARG A 105 8.92 3.54 5.61
C ARG A 105 10.41 3.28 5.45
N TYR A 106 10.79 2.57 4.39
CA TYR A 106 12.19 2.33 4.06
C TYR A 106 12.96 3.63 3.79
N TYR A 107 12.38 4.53 3.00
CA TYR A 107 13.00 5.83 2.71
C TYR A 107 13.23 6.65 3.99
N ILE A 108 12.22 6.77 4.86
CA ILE A 108 12.35 7.50 6.13
C ILE A 108 13.45 6.89 7.00
N ASN A 109 13.48 5.56 7.12
CA ASN A 109 14.43 4.87 7.99
C ASN A 109 15.88 4.91 7.50
N TYR A 110 16.12 5.09 6.21
CA TYR A 110 17.48 5.05 5.64
C TYR A 110 17.98 6.41 5.14
N LYS A 111 17.10 7.39 4.94
CA LYS A 111 17.46 8.71 4.42
C LYS A 111 17.20 9.87 5.37
N ILE A 112 16.30 9.72 6.34
CA ILE A 112 15.90 10.82 7.23
C ILE A 112 16.36 10.58 8.66
N LYS A 113 16.05 9.39 9.20
CA LYS A 113 16.53 8.95 10.52
C LYS A 113 17.97 8.45 10.41
#